data_AF-A0A967LGB5-F1
#
_entry.id   AF-A0A967LGB5-F1
#
_cell.length_a   1.000
_cell.length_b   1.000
_cell.length_c   1.000
_cell.angle_alpha   90.00
_cell.angle_beta   90.00
_cell.angle_gamma   90.00
#
_symmetry.space_group_name_H-M   'P 1'
#
loop_
_entity.id
_entity.type
_entity.pdbx_description
1 polymer ?
#
loop_
_entity_poly.entity_id
_entity_poly.type
_entity_poly.pdbx_seq_one_letter_code
_entity_poly.pdbx_strand_id
1 'polypeptide(L)' 'MSDENILFQPIKKFCRRNVASCEPGDSVFKVAGVMRDRKISSMIVCENNNPLGILTDRDLRNKVVSQGLDAKTVTARDI' A
#
# COMPACT_ATOMS: atom_id res chain seq x y z
N MET A 1 2.83 -26.03 29.50
CA MET A 1 1.76 -25.69 28.54
C MET A 1 2.47 -25.41 27.24
N SER A 2 2.33 -26.30 26.27
CA SER A 2 2.95 -26.19 24.95
C SER A 2 2.42 -24.93 24.28
N ASP A 3 3.32 -23.99 23.99
CA ASP A 3 3.04 -22.87 23.12
C ASP A 3 2.37 -23.41 21.85
N GLU A 4 1.16 -22.95 21.54
CA GLU A 4 0.47 -23.33 20.31
C GLU A 4 1.38 -23.02 19.13
N ASN A 5 1.88 -24.07 18.47
CA ASN A 5 2.84 -23.94 17.38
C ASN A 5 2.29 -22.99 16.31
N ILE A 6 2.94 -21.84 16.16
CA ILE A 6 2.53 -20.75 15.25
C ILE A 6 2.43 -21.20 13.80
N LEU A 7 3.16 -22.26 13.41
CA LEU A 7 3.21 -22.77 12.04
C LEU A 7 1.88 -23.40 11.58
N PHE A 8 1.04 -23.84 12.53
CA PHE A 8 -0.25 -24.48 12.22
C PHE A 8 -1.46 -23.58 12.51
N GLN A 9 -1.22 -22.30 12.84
CA GLN A 9 -2.27 -21.33 13.07
C GLN A 9 -2.78 -20.74 11.74
N PRO A 10 -4.10 -20.52 11.58
CA PRO A 10 -4.62 -19.85 10.39
C PRO A 10 -4.03 -18.44 10.21
N ILE A 11 -3.57 -18.11 8.99
CA ILE A 11 -2.98 -16.80 8.63
C ILE A 11 -3.89 -15.63 9.04
N LYS A 12 -5.22 -15.81 8.95
CA LYS A 12 -6.23 -14.82 9.37
C LYS A 12 -6.10 -14.34 10.83
N LYS A 13 -5.38 -15.08 11.70
CA LYS A 13 -5.08 -14.69 13.08
C LYS A 13 -4.03 -13.58 13.15
N PHE A 14 -3.20 -13.44 12.11
CA PHE A 14 -2.09 -12.48 12.05
C PHE A 14 -2.33 -11.35 11.03
N CYS A 15 -3.26 -11.52 10.08
CA CYS A 15 -3.57 -10.49 9.09
C CYS A 15 -4.28 -9.27 9.68
N ARG A 16 -3.90 -8.08 9.21
CA ARG A 16 -4.72 -6.87 9.35
C ARG A 16 -5.94 -6.98 8.43
N ARG A 17 -7.14 -6.81 9.00
CA ARG A 17 -8.40 -6.83 8.23
C ARG A 17 -8.77 -5.49 7.62
N ASN A 18 -8.47 -4.39 8.31
CA ASN A 18 -8.67 -3.05 7.79
C ASN A 18 -7.41 -2.64 7.02
N VAL A 19 -7.42 -2.94 5.72
CA VAL A 19 -6.31 -2.65 4.82
C VAL A 19 -6.49 -1.23 4.28
N ALA A 20 -5.45 -0.41 4.36
CA ALA A 20 -5.48 0.91 3.72
C ALA A 20 -5.44 0.75 2.20
N SER A 21 -6.37 1.42 1.51
CA SER A 21 -6.46 1.39 0.05
C SER A 21 -6.67 2.78 -0.55
N CYS A 22 -6.34 2.92 -1.84
CA CYS A 22 -6.67 4.07 -2.68
C CYS A 22 -7.33 3.63 -3.97
N GLU A 23 -7.96 4.60 -4.64
CA GLU A 23 -8.39 4.46 -6.03
C GLU A 23 -7.19 4.59 -6.99
N PRO A 24 -7.22 3.96 -8.17
CA PRO A 24 -6.14 4.04 -9.15
C PRO A 24 -5.85 5.46 -9.64
N GLY A 25 -6.85 6.35 -9.61
CA GLY A 25 -6.71 7.75 -10.00
C GLY A 25 -6.19 8.69 -8.90
N ASP A 26 -5.99 8.19 -7.67
CA ASP A 26 -5.44 9.01 -6.60
C ASP A 26 -3.98 9.38 -6.91
N SER A 27 -3.61 10.64 -6.66
CA SER A 27 -2.24 11.09 -6.85
C SER A 27 -1.30 10.42 -5.85
N VAL A 28 -0.07 10.17 -6.27
CA VAL A 28 0.98 9.61 -5.42
C VAL A 28 1.20 10.48 -4.18
N PHE A 29 1.07 11.80 -4.29
CA PHE A 29 1.14 12.74 -3.17
C PHE A 29 0.09 12.43 -2.09
N LYS A 30 -1.17 12.23 -2.50
CA LYS A 30 -2.26 11.87 -1.58
C LYS A 30 -2.00 10.53 -0.92
N VAL A 31 -1.60 9.53 -1.72
CA VAL A 31 -1.29 8.18 -1.22
C VAL A 31 -0.14 8.21 -0.20
N ALA A 32 0.97 8.88 -0.51
CA ALA A 32 2.11 9.01 0.37
C ALA A 32 1.75 9.74 1.67
N GLY A 33 0.87 10.75 1.62
CA GLY A 33 0.33 11.42 2.80
C GLY A 33 -0.40 10.46 3.73
N VAL A 34 -1.31 9.64 3.19
CA VAL A 34 -2.04 8.61 3.95
C VAL A 34 -1.08 7.57 4.53
N MET A 35 -0.09 7.12 3.75
CA MET A 35 0.93 6.18 4.19
C MET A 35 1.72 6.71 5.39
N ARG A 36 2.18 7.97 5.32
CA ARG A 36 2.86 8.67 6.42
C ARG A 36 1.98 8.75 7.66
N ASP A 37 0.75 9.23 7.51
CA ASP A 37 -0.15 9.48 8.64
C ASP A 37 -0.56 8.17 9.33
N ARG A 38 -0.69 7.07 8.57
CA ARG A 38 -0.99 5.73 9.09
C ARG A 38 0.25 4.92 9.48
N LYS A 39 1.47 5.45 9.29
CA LYS A 39 2.76 4.77 9.55
C LYS A 39 2.85 3.40 8.85
N ILE A 40 2.51 3.36 7.56
CA ILE A 40 2.60 2.16 6.71
C ILE A 40 3.49 2.44 5.50
N SER A 41 4.20 1.41 5.03
CA SER A 41 5.14 1.50 3.89
C SER A 41 4.54 1.00 2.58
N SER A 42 3.26 0.61 2.59
CA SER A 42 2.53 0.17 1.41
C SER A 42 1.04 0.40 1.52
N MET A 43 0.39 0.54 0.37
CA MET A 43 -1.05 0.71 0.26
C MET A 43 -1.59 -0.07 -0.94
N ILE A 44 -2.77 -0.66 -0.78
CA ILE A 44 -3.40 -1.44 -1.86
C ILE A 44 -4.12 -0.49 -2.81
N VAL A 45 -3.87 -0.63 -4.11
CA VAL A 45 -4.63 0.07 -5.14
C VAL A 45 -5.85 -0.78 -5.47
N CYS A 46 -7.04 -0.25 -5.26
CA CYS A 46 -8.30 -0.95 -5.50
C CYS A 46 -9.15 -0.18 -6.52
N GLU A 47 -9.87 -0.90 -7.36
CA GLU A 47 -10.92 -0.35 -8.23
C GLU A 47 -12.19 -1.17 -8.01
N ASN A 48 -13.29 -0.52 -7.64
CA ASN A 48 -14.56 -1.20 -7.33
C ASN A 48 -14.42 -2.35 -6.31
N ASN A 49 -13.66 -2.12 -5.23
CA ASN A 49 -13.31 -3.11 -4.20
C ASN A 49 -12.45 -4.30 -4.67
N ASN A 50 -11.98 -4.31 -5.92
CA ASN A 50 -11.07 -5.33 -6.41
C ASN A 50 -9.62 -4.84 -6.32
N PRO A 51 -8.70 -5.59 -5.68
CA PRO A 51 -7.30 -5.21 -5.61
C PRO A 51 -6.66 -5.32 -7.01
N LEU A 52 -6.10 -4.20 -7.49
CA LEU A 52 -5.36 -4.12 -8.74
C LEU A 52 -3.86 -4.26 -8.53
N GLY A 53 -3.34 -3.76 -7.41
CA GLY A 53 -1.91 -3.73 -7.14
C GLY A 53 -1.54 -3.18 -5.77
N ILE A 54 -0.26 -2.94 -5.58
CA ILE A 54 0.32 -2.40 -4.35
C ILE A 54 1.30 -1.28 -4.68
N LEU A 55 1.12 -0.14 -4.03
CA LEU A 55 2.08 0.97 -4.07
C LEU A 55 2.94 0.91 -2.81
N THR A 56 4.27 0.98 -2.96
CA THR A 56 5.23 0.88 -1.86
C THR A 56 6.18 2.06 -1.81
N ASP A 57 6.87 2.26 -0.68
CA ASP A 57 7.95 3.27 -0.57
C ASP A 57 9.06 3.09 -1.63
N ARG A 58 9.26 1.86 -2.14
CA ARG A 58 10.21 1.60 -3.22
C ARG A 58 9.75 2.23 -4.52
N ASP A 59 8.45 2.22 -4.80
CA ASP A 59 7.89 2.87 -5.98
C ASP A 59 7.99 4.39 -5.87
N LEU A 60 7.67 4.96 -4.70
CA LEU A 60 7.85 6.40 -4.44
C LEU A 60 9.28 6.84 -4.77
N ARG A 61 10.27 6.10 -4.29
CA ARG A 61 11.69 6.40 -4.52
C ARG A 61 12.10 6.20 -5.99
N ASN A 62 11.77 5.07 -6.59
CA ASN A 62 12.37 4.63 -7.85
C ASN A 62 11.59 5.05 -9.10
N LYS A 63 10.28 5.25 -8.99
CA LYS A 63 9.40 5.58 -10.12
C LYS A 63 8.98 7.03 -10.13
N VAL A 64 8.98 7.71 -8.97
CA VAL A 64 8.57 9.12 -8.87
C VAL A 64 9.76 10.02 -8.59
N VAL A 65 10.40 9.87 -7.42
CA VAL A 65 11.45 10.80 -6.97
C VAL A 65 12.69 10.72 -7.85
N SER A 66 13.24 9.53 -8.11
CA SER A 66 14.45 9.40 -8.94
C SER A 66 14.25 9.77 -10.40
N GLN A 67 12.99 9.80 -10.87
CA GLN A 67 12.61 10.21 -12.22
C GLN A 67 12.29 11.71 -12.31
N GLY A 68 12.26 12.43 -11.18
CA GLY A 68 11.91 13.85 -11.14
C GLY A 68 10.45 14.15 -11.49
N LEU A 69 9.55 13.17 -11.34
CA LEU A 69 8.13 13.34 -11.64
C LEU A 69 7.42 14.12 -10.52
N ASP A 70 6.40 14.90 -10.89
CA ASP A 70 5.52 15.55 -9.91
C ASP A 70 4.56 14.54 -9.29
N ALA A 71 4.73 14.24 -8.01
CA ALA A 71 3.88 13.34 -7.25
C ALA A 71 2.40 13.76 -7.21
N LYS A 72 2.07 15.01 -7.53
CA LYS A 72 0.69 15.50 -7.61
C LYS A 72 -0.01 15.11 -8.92
N THR A 73 0.75 14.82 -9.98
CA THR A 73 0.21 14.47 -11.30
C THR A 73 0.31 12.98 -11.60
N VAL A 74 1.35 12.31 -11.09
CA VAL A 74 1.46 10.84 -11.15
C VAL A 74 0.38 10.21 -10.28
N THR A 75 -0.34 9.25 -10.84
CA THR A 75 -1.42 8.53 -10.16
C THR A 75 -0.95 7.17 -9.65
N ALA A 76 -1.72 6.56 -8.77
CA ALA A 76 -1.47 5.21 -8.28
C ALA A 76 -1.46 4.14 -9.40
N ARG A 77 -2.11 4.41 -10.54
CA ARG A 77 -2.12 3.53 -11.73
C ARG A 77 -0.83 3.61 -12.55
N ASP A 78 -0.10 4.71 -12.45
CA ASP A 78 1.16 4.92 -13.18
C ASP A 78 2.37 4.26 -12.51
N ILE A 79 2.15 3.70 -11.31
CA ILE A 79 3.12 2.97 -10.51
C ILE A 79 3.06 1.48 -10.82
#